data_AF-A0A3D3RG37-F1
#
_entry.id   AF-A0A3D3RG37-F1
#
_cell.length_a   1.000
_cell.length_b   1.000
_cell.length_c   1.000
_cell.angle_alpha   90.00
_cell.angle_beta   90.00
_cell.angle_gamma   90.00
#
_symmetry.space_group_name_H-M   'P 1'
#
loop_
_entity.id
_entity.type
_entity.pdbx_description
1 polymer ?
#
loop_
_entity_poly.entity_id
_entity_poly.type
_entity_poly.pdbx_seq_one_letter_code
_entity_poly.pdbx_strand_id
1 'polypeptide(L)'
;MKKLIPLFALLFIVGTLPLLSGCGKPAETAQNLGPDESILAMLNGVNNQEMEAVWNFLPASYQQDVNSIAHDFASKMDPEMYNGTFETGQRLAKILKDKKEYILKNQMLQNLPVPPEKVSEFWDPTTNIISALVNSDLSSLDKLKSFDGGKFLSTTGNQLAKNLVAISDLIPQKDEEASFSEKLKQTKVTVVTSAGDTATIKIEAPGEEPKEEQMVKVEGKWIPKNLADNWQSKMDDVRKQLAELTPEKVTAQKEQTLAGLKQVNETLAKLESAKSEEEFNNTLSPIIAPVAMFAPMLMMQLGQPMMGGPASPTLGENKPADPNEIVTIVIEQKLTSTEQDPIIEQILLSVDDSDQVNIVPMAEGETTIFKISPVADVEAFAKKIKFGKPAKVDAKKRSITVELDK
;
A
#
# COMPACT_ATOMS: atom_id res chain seq x y z
N MET A 1 -3.54 -17.84 5.51
CA MET A 1 -3.72 -16.85 4.42
C MET A 1 -3.29 -15.41 4.76
N LYS A 2 -3.49 -14.86 5.97
CA LYS A 2 -3.06 -13.46 6.31
C LYS A 2 -1.55 -13.13 6.16
N LYS A 3 -0.66 -14.13 5.98
CA LYS A 3 0.81 -13.94 5.83
C LYS A 3 1.35 -14.17 4.40
N LEU A 4 0.50 -14.39 3.39
CA LEU A 4 0.93 -14.56 1.97
C LEU A 4 0.72 -13.31 1.10
N ILE A 5 0.11 -12.27 1.65
CA ILE A 5 -0.06 -10.96 1.01
C ILE A 5 1.26 -10.15 0.84
N PRO A 6 2.30 -10.25 1.70
CA PRO A 6 3.42 -9.29 1.64
C PRO A 6 4.28 -9.41 0.37
N LEU A 7 4.18 -10.51 -0.38
CA LEU A 7 4.94 -10.65 -1.63
C LEU A 7 4.25 -10.07 -2.86
N PHE A 8 2.91 -10.04 -2.88
CA PHE A 8 2.18 -9.17 -3.81
C PHE A 8 2.33 -7.71 -3.43
N ALA A 9 2.39 -7.42 -2.12
CA ALA A 9 2.81 -6.11 -1.66
C ALA A 9 4.23 -5.77 -2.15
N LEU A 10 5.06 -6.74 -2.55
CA LEU A 10 6.41 -6.47 -3.02
C LEU A 10 6.49 -5.89 -4.45
N LEU A 11 5.59 -6.30 -5.34
CA LEU A 11 5.36 -5.56 -6.59
C LEU A 11 4.67 -4.20 -6.36
N PHE A 12 4.16 -3.96 -5.15
CA PHE A 12 3.68 -2.67 -4.66
C PHE A 12 4.65 -2.00 -3.66
N ILE A 13 5.88 -2.51 -3.43
CA ILE A 13 6.84 -1.93 -2.44
C ILE A 13 7.61 -0.73 -3.01
N VAL A 14 7.35 -0.37 -4.27
CA VAL A 14 7.55 1.01 -4.76
C VAL A 14 6.60 2.00 -4.03
N GLY A 15 5.48 1.53 -3.48
CA GLY A 15 4.41 2.32 -2.86
C GLY A 15 4.50 2.55 -1.34
N THR A 16 5.66 2.31 -0.70
CA THR A 16 5.91 2.69 0.72
C THR A 16 7.11 3.64 0.88
N LEU A 17 7.49 4.30 -0.21
CA LEU A 17 8.07 5.63 -0.15
C LEU A 17 6.91 6.64 -0.06
N PRO A 18 7.08 7.80 0.61
CA PRO A 18 6.20 8.95 0.43
C PRO A 18 6.45 9.56 -0.97
N LEU A 19 6.05 8.83 -2.02
CA LEU A 19 6.05 9.35 -3.38
C LEU A 19 4.87 10.29 -3.53
N LEU A 20 5.17 11.57 -3.71
CA LEU A 20 4.37 12.35 -4.64
C LEU A 20 4.47 11.66 -6.00
N SER A 21 3.32 11.17 -6.47
CA SER A 21 3.15 10.55 -7.77
C SER A 21 3.65 11.47 -8.90
N GLY A 22 4.05 10.97 -10.07
CA GLY A 22 4.09 9.60 -10.61
C GLY A 22 4.49 9.66 -12.10
N CYS A 23 5.20 8.65 -12.63
CA CYS A 23 6.27 8.86 -13.62
C CYS A 23 6.48 7.89 -14.85
N GLY A 24 6.83 8.42 -16.06
CA GLY A 24 7.46 7.75 -17.24
C GLY A 24 7.80 8.61 -18.52
N LYS A 25 8.23 8.17 -19.72
CA LYS A 25 8.45 6.86 -20.36
C LYS A 25 9.90 6.70 -20.94
N PRO A 26 10.28 6.19 -22.16
CA PRO A 26 11.43 5.27 -22.18
C PRO A 26 12.57 5.55 -23.19
N ALA A 27 13.77 5.20 -22.73
CA ALA A 27 14.80 4.49 -23.49
C ALA A 27 15.26 5.06 -24.84
N GLU A 28 16.17 6.03 -24.78
CA GLU A 28 17.20 6.22 -25.81
C GLU A 28 18.58 6.33 -25.15
N THR A 29 19.42 5.28 -25.29
CA THR A 29 20.71 5.11 -24.56
C THR A 29 20.59 5.19 -23.02
N ALA A 30 21.72 5.02 -22.31
CA ALA A 30 21.83 5.57 -20.96
C ALA A 30 22.02 7.09 -21.10
N GLN A 31 20.93 7.81 -21.37
CA GLN A 31 20.93 9.27 -21.31
C GLN A 31 21.39 9.69 -19.90
N ASN A 32 22.50 10.43 -19.84
CA ASN A 32 22.98 11.08 -18.62
C ASN A 32 22.06 12.28 -18.32
N LEU A 33 20.81 11.99 -17.94
CA LEU A 33 19.82 12.99 -17.57
C LEU A 33 20.30 13.80 -16.36
N GLY A 34 19.91 15.07 -16.29
CA GLY A 34 19.94 15.88 -15.08
C GLY A 34 19.07 15.29 -13.95
N PRO A 35 19.23 15.76 -12.70
CA PRO A 35 18.42 15.28 -11.58
C PRO A 35 16.93 15.64 -11.72
N ASP A 36 16.65 16.82 -12.27
CA ASP A 36 15.32 17.30 -12.65
C ASP A 36 14.77 16.55 -13.88
N GLU A 37 15.57 16.43 -14.95
CA GLU A 37 15.22 15.65 -16.14
C GLU A 37 14.93 14.19 -15.80
N SER A 38 15.68 13.60 -14.86
CA SER A 38 15.44 12.24 -14.38
C SER A 38 14.08 12.11 -13.70
N ILE A 39 13.67 13.09 -12.88
CA ILE A 39 12.34 13.12 -12.24
C ILE A 39 11.23 13.50 -13.24
N LEU A 40 11.51 14.23 -14.33
CA LEU A 40 10.52 14.61 -15.35
C LEU A 40 10.31 13.53 -16.43
N ALA A 41 11.37 12.86 -16.89
CA ALA A 41 11.32 11.64 -17.70
C ALA A 41 10.86 10.43 -16.86
N MET A 42 10.95 10.57 -15.55
CA MET A 42 9.87 10.15 -14.67
C MET A 42 8.57 10.96 -14.95
N LEU A 43 7.96 11.79 -14.09
CA LEU A 43 6.60 12.40 -14.17
C LEU A 43 5.70 12.21 -15.42
N ASN A 44 6.15 12.48 -16.65
CA ASN A 44 5.35 12.48 -17.88
C ASN A 44 4.54 11.20 -18.20
N GLY A 45 5.01 10.01 -17.81
CA GLY A 45 4.55 8.74 -18.39
C GLY A 45 3.72 7.80 -17.51
N VAL A 46 3.69 7.88 -16.17
CA VAL A 46 2.52 7.34 -15.42
C VAL A 46 1.30 8.14 -15.83
N ASN A 47 1.49 9.45 -16.01
CA ASN A 47 0.50 10.31 -16.60
C ASN A 47 0.06 9.83 -18.02
N ASN A 48 0.96 9.28 -18.84
CA ASN A 48 0.61 8.62 -20.10
C ASN A 48 0.22 7.13 -19.97
N GLN A 49 0.24 6.56 -18.76
CA GLN A 49 0.00 5.13 -18.41
C GLN A 49 1.08 4.14 -18.91
N GLU A 50 2.34 4.46 -18.57
CA GLU A 50 3.57 3.94 -19.17
C GLU A 50 4.64 3.60 -18.11
N MET A 51 4.30 2.63 -17.26
CA MET A 51 4.94 2.22 -16.03
C MET A 51 6.36 1.66 -16.17
N GLU A 52 6.79 1.25 -17.37
CA GLU A 52 8.16 0.76 -17.57
C GLU A 52 9.23 1.81 -17.27
N ALA A 53 8.88 3.08 -17.18
CA ALA A 53 9.85 4.10 -16.81
C ALA A 53 10.01 4.31 -15.31
N VAL A 54 9.07 3.85 -14.48
CA VAL A 54 9.36 3.62 -13.06
C VAL A 54 10.47 2.56 -12.93
N TRP A 55 10.47 1.54 -13.80
CA TRP A 55 11.59 0.60 -13.89
C TRP A 55 12.86 1.26 -14.40
N ASN A 56 12.78 1.98 -15.53
CA ASN A 56 13.95 2.61 -16.15
C ASN A 56 14.60 3.71 -15.28
N PHE A 57 13.87 4.29 -14.33
CA PHE A 57 14.40 5.20 -13.33
C PHE A 57 15.39 4.52 -12.37
N LEU A 58 15.15 3.27 -11.98
CA LEU A 58 15.96 2.54 -11.00
C LEU A 58 17.37 2.21 -11.54
N PRO A 59 18.43 2.26 -10.70
CA PRO A 59 19.77 1.73 -11.01
C PRO A 59 19.73 0.25 -11.41
N ALA A 60 20.77 -0.23 -12.11
CA ALA A 60 20.82 -1.60 -12.60
C ALA A 60 20.89 -2.61 -11.44
N SER A 61 21.63 -2.32 -10.37
CA SER A 61 21.62 -3.14 -9.15
C SER A 61 20.24 -3.20 -8.50
N TYR A 62 19.49 -2.09 -8.48
CA TYR A 62 18.16 -2.04 -7.85
C TYR A 62 17.13 -2.83 -8.67
N GLN A 63 17.21 -2.76 -10.01
CA GLN A 63 16.45 -3.62 -10.91
C GLN A 63 16.80 -5.11 -10.70
N GLN A 64 18.09 -5.42 -10.55
CA GLN A 64 18.55 -6.78 -10.28
C GLN A 64 18.02 -7.31 -8.93
N ASP A 65 18.10 -6.52 -7.85
CA ASP A 65 17.61 -6.90 -6.53
C ASP A 65 16.13 -7.33 -6.58
N VAL A 66 15.27 -6.52 -7.20
CA VAL A 66 13.83 -6.82 -7.33
C VAL A 66 13.59 -8.11 -8.13
N ASN A 67 14.30 -8.30 -9.25
CA ASN A 67 14.20 -9.52 -10.05
C ASN A 67 14.69 -10.74 -9.27
N SER A 68 15.85 -10.67 -8.61
CA SER A 68 16.40 -11.76 -7.80
C SER A 68 15.50 -12.13 -6.63
N ILE A 69 14.87 -11.16 -5.95
CA ILE A 69 13.88 -11.42 -4.89
C ILE A 69 12.68 -12.22 -5.42
N ALA A 70 12.17 -11.89 -6.61
CA ALA A 70 11.07 -12.63 -7.23
C ALA A 70 11.49 -14.06 -7.60
N HIS A 71 12.70 -14.25 -8.12
CA HIS A 71 13.26 -15.57 -8.47
C HIS A 71 13.52 -16.42 -7.21
N ASP A 72 14.09 -15.83 -6.16
CA ASP A 72 14.37 -16.48 -4.88
C ASP A 72 13.08 -16.96 -4.21
N PHE A 73 12.03 -16.13 -4.18
CA PHE A 73 10.71 -16.56 -3.74
C PHE A 73 10.18 -17.71 -4.61
N ALA A 74 10.28 -17.60 -5.94
CA ALA A 74 9.82 -18.64 -6.86
C ALA A 74 10.54 -19.98 -6.67
N SER A 75 11.78 -19.96 -6.17
CA SER A 75 12.56 -21.17 -5.84
C SER A 75 12.10 -21.86 -4.54
N LYS A 76 11.47 -21.13 -3.62
CA LYS A 76 11.08 -21.60 -2.27
C LYS A 76 9.65 -22.11 -2.19
N MET A 77 8.78 -21.68 -3.10
CA MET A 77 7.35 -21.95 -3.04
C MET A 77 6.95 -23.26 -3.72
N ASP A 78 5.89 -23.87 -3.21
CA ASP A 78 5.28 -25.04 -3.83
C ASP A 78 4.43 -24.64 -5.07
N PRO A 79 4.61 -25.29 -6.23
CA PRO A 79 3.92 -24.93 -7.47
C PRO A 79 2.42 -25.19 -7.43
N GLU A 80 1.95 -26.23 -6.72
CA GLU A 80 0.53 -26.56 -6.62
C GLU A 80 -0.21 -25.50 -5.78
N MET A 81 0.37 -25.11 -4.65
CA MET A 81 -0.14 -24.02 -3.82
C MET A 81 -0.15 -22.68 -4.58
N TYR A 82 0.95 -22.33 -5.26
CA TYR A 82 1.08 -21.05 -5.93
C TYR A 82 0.18 -20.95 -7.17
N ASN A 83 0.27 -21.92 -8.09
CA ASN A 83 -0.52 -21.93 -9.32
C ASN A 83 -2.01 -22.07 -9.01
N GLY A 84 -2.41 -22.94 -8.08
CA GLY A 84 -3.80 -23.12 -7.67
C GLY A 84 -4.44 -21.83 -7.10
N THR A 85 -3.64 -20.96 -6.47
CA THR A 85 -4.09 -19.63 -6.04
C THR A 85 -4.43 -18.74 -7.23
N PHE A 86 -3.60 -18.72 -8.27
CA PHE A 86 -3.83 -17.96 -9.49
C PHE A 86 -4.95 -18.53 -10.36
N GLU A 87 -5.06 -19.85 -10.49
CA GLU A 87 -6.17 -20.52 -11.20
C GLU A 87 -7.52 -20.18 -10.55
N THR A 88 -7.59 -20.21 -9.22
CA THR A 88 -8.76 -19.76 -8.45
C THR A 88 -9.05 -18.27 -8.70
N GLY A 89 -8.02 -17.42 -8.74
CA GLY A 89 -8.13 -16.01 -9.07
C GLY A 89 -8.62 -15.74 -10.50
N GLN A 90 -8.17 -16.54 -11.48
CA GLN A 90 -8.62 -16.48 -12.88
C GLN A 90 -10.09 -16.87 -13.01
N ARG A 91 -10.52 -17.94 -12.32
CA ARG A 91 -11.94 -18.32 -12.23
C ARG A 91 -12.80 -17.21 -11.63
N LEU A 92 -12.36 -16.60 -10.52
CA LEU A 92 -13.04 -15.45 -9.93
C LEU A 92 -13.12 -14.27 -10.90
N ALA A 93 -12.00 -13.88 -11.54
CA ALA A 93 -11.98 -12.79 -12.51
C ALA A 93 -12.91 -13.04 -13.70
N LYS A 94 -13.02 -14.30 -14.15
CA LYS A 94 -13.97 -14.72 -15.17
C LYS A 94 -15.42 -14.59 -14.69
N ILE A 95 -15.77 -15.09 -13.50
CA ILE A 95 -17.13 -14.97 -12.94
C ILE A 95 -17.53 -13.49 -12.80
N LEU A 96 -16.64 -12.64 -12.30
CA LEU A 96 -16.90 -11.20 -12.15
C LEU A 96 -17.21 -10.50 -13.49
N LYS A 97 -16.73 -11.05 -14.62
CA LYS A 97 -17.05 -10.58 -15.97
C LYS A 97 -18.30 -11.24 -16.52
N ASP A 98 -18.30 -12.57 -16.64
CA ASP A 98 -19.35 -13.38 -17.25
C ASP A 98 -20.70 -13.26 -16.52
N LYS A 99 -20.70 -12.96 -15.22
CA LYS A 99 -21.90 -12.83 -14.37
C LYS A 99 -22.14 -11.39 -13.88
N LYS A 100 -21.50 -10.38 -14.49
CA LYS A 100 -21.66 -8.94 -14.13
C LYS A 100 -23.12 -8.56 -13.88
N GLU A 101 -24.02 -8.89 -14.80
CA GLU A 101 -25.45 -8.55 -14.67
C GLU A 101 -26.12 -9.18 -13.45
N TYR A 102 -25.81 -10.44 -13.13
CA TYR A 102 -26.41 -11.14 -11.99
C TYR A 102 -25.90 -10.57 -10.67
N ILE A 103 -24.60 -10.19 -10.64
CA ILE A 103 -23.98 -9.55 -9.49
C ILE A 103 -24.58 -8.17 -9.27
N LEU A 104 -24.62 -7.30 -10.30
CA LEU A 104 -25.12 -5.94 -10.16
C LEU A 104 -26.60 -5.88 -9.75
N LYS A 105 -27.42 -6.86 -10.12
CA LYS A 105 -28.82 -6.97 -9.67
C LYS A 105 -29.01 -7.51 -8.24
N ASN A 106 -27.95 -7.95 -7.57
CA ASN A 106 -28.06 -8.48 -6.21
C ASN A 106 -28.63 -7.42 -5.25
N GLN A 107 -29.71 -7.76 -4.54
CA GLN A 107 -30.40 -6.83 -3.64
C GLN A 107 -29.51 -6.25 -2.54
N MET A 108 -28.54 -7.01 -2.02
CA MET A 108 -27.60 -6.50 -1.00
C MET A 108 -26.63 -5.47 -1.57
N LEU A 109 -26.26 -5.56 -2.85
CA LEU A 109 -25.45 -4.53 -3.52
C LEU A 109 -26.27 -3.30 -3.90
N GLN A 110 -27.52 -3.49 -4.34
CA GLN A 110 -28.47 -2.41 -4.62
C GLN A 110 -28.83 -1.59 -3.36
N ASN A 111 -28.78 -2.22 -2.17
CA ASN A 111 -29.03 -1.58 -0.89
C ASN A 111 -27.79 -0.92 -0.25
N LEU A 112 -26.63 -0.89 -0.94
CA LEU A 112 -25.48 -0.14 -0.46
C LEU A 112 -25.74 1.38 -0.52
N PRO A 113 -25.07 2.19 0.33
CA PRO A 113 -25.18 3.65 0.30
C PRO A 113 -24.39 4.28 -0.88
N VAL A 114 -24.47 3.68 -2.08
CA VAL A 114 -23.78 4.08 -3.32
C VAL A 114 -24.75 3.88 -4.49
N PRO A 115 -24.93 4.86 -5.40
CA PRO A 115 -25.83 4.71 -6.55
C PRO A 115 -25.48 3.47 -7.41
N PRO A 116 -26.47 2.65 -7.81
CA PRO A 116 -26.23 1.47 -8.65
C PRO A 116 -25.49 1.76 -9.96
N GLU A 117 -25.74 2.92 -10.56
CA GLU A 117 -25.10 3.41 -11.76
C GLU A 117 -23.59 3.57 -11.54
N LYS A 118 -23.20 4.16 -10.41
CA LYS A 118 -21.79 4.31 -10.01
C LYS A 118 -21.13 2.95 -9.80
N VAL A 119 -21.80 2.00 -9.12
CA VAL A 119 -21.28 0.62 -8.97
C VAL A 119 -21.05 -0.04 -10.33
N SER A 120 -21.91 0.20 -11.32
CA SER A 120 -21.77 -0.31 -12.69
C SER A 120 -20.60 0.35 -13.45
N GLU A 121 -20.40 1.67 -13.30
CA GLU A 121 -19.29 2.43 -13.89
C GLU A 121 -17.93 1.94 -13.38
N PHE A 122 -17.78 1.76 -12.06
CA PHE A 122 -16.52 1.27 -11.46
C PHE A 122 -16.25 -0.23 -11.73
N TRP A 123 -17.25 -1.00 -12.19
CA TRP A 123 -17.16 -2.46 -12.29
C TRP A 123 -16.09 -2.94 -13.28
N ASP A 124 -16.09 -2.43 -14.51
CA ASP A 124 -15.21 -2.94 -15.55
C ASP A 124 -13.74 -2.57 -15.30
N PRO A 125 -13.38 -1.33 -14.91
CA PRO A 125 -12.02 -1.01 -14.49
C PRO A 125 -11.52 -1.88 -13.33
N THR A 126 -12.36 -2.10 -12.30
CA THR A 126 -12.01 -2.92 -11.12
C THR A 126 -11.77 -4.38 -11.49
N THR A 127 -12.67 -4.98 -12.28
CA THR A 127 -12.52 -6.39 -12.72
C THR A 127 -11.38 -6.57 -13.72
N ASN A 128 -11.04 -5.53 -14.48
CA ASN A 128 -9.86 -5.53 -15.35
C ASN A 128 -8.55 -5.46 -14.57
N ILE A 129 -8.47 -4.72 -13.44
CA ILE A 129 -7.29 -4.76 -12.54
C ILE A 129 -7.06 -6.19 -12.03
N ILE A 130 -8.11 -6.84 -11.51
CA ILE A 130 -8.03 -8.23 -11.04
C ILE A 130 -7.59 -9.15 -12.19
N SER A 131 -8.22 -9.00 -13.37
CA SER A 131 -7.89 -9.78 -14.57
C SER A 131 -6.44 -9.61 -15.02
N ALA A 132 -5.91 -8.38 -15.02
CA ALA A 132 -4.53 -8.09 -15.42
C ALA A 132 -3.54 -8.80 -14.49
N LEU A 133 -3.75 -8.70 -13.17
CA LEU A 133 -2.90 -9.37 -12.18
C LEU A 133 -2.92 -10.90 -12.33
N VAL A 134 -4.11 -11.52 -12.37
CA VAL A 134 -4.21 -13.00 -12.37
C VAL A 134 -3.80 -13.66 -13.69
N ASN A 135 -3.63 -12.88 -14.77
CA ASN A 135 -3.12 -13.37 -16.06
C ASN A 135 -1.69 -12.87 -16.40
N SER A 136 -1.06 -12.11 -15.49
CA SER A 136 0.25 -11.47 -15.69
C SER A 136 1.43 -12.45 -15.75
N ASP A 137 2.65 -11.90 -15.82
CA ASP A 137 3.89 -12.67 -15.62
C ASP A 137 4.07 -13.21 -14.18
N LEU A 138 3.20 -12.82 -13.24
CA LEU A 138 3.12 -13.45 -11.92
C LEU A 138 2.29 -14.73 -11.91
N SER A 139 1.53 -15.03 -12.97
CA SER A 139 0.38 -15.95 -12.88
C SER A 139 0.71 -17.44 -12.66
N SER A 140 1.99 -17.81 -12.66
CA SER A 140 2.44 -19.14 -12.30
C SER A 140 3.87 -19.09 -11.79
N LEU A 141 4.24 -20.10 -11.00
CA LEU A 141 5.57 -20.17 -10.40
C LEU A 141 6.67 -20.24 -11.46
N ASP A 142 6.40 -20.88 -12.60
CA ASP A 142 7.36 -20.99 -13.70
C ASP A 142 7.60 -19.66 -14.43
N LYS A 143 6.57 -18.82 -14.59
CA LYS A 143 6.78 -17.45 -15.11
C LYS A 143 7.58 -16.61 -14.10
N LEU A 144 7.30 -16.78 -12.80
CA LEU A 144 7.96 -16.03 -11.74
C LEU A 144 9.46 -16.37 -11.58
N LYS A 145 9.87 -17.61 -11.87
CA LYS A 145 11.30 -18.01 -11.95
C LYS A 145 12.08 -17.24 -13.02
N SER A 146 11.40 -16.73 -14.04
CA SER A 146 11.95 -15.87 -15.09
C SER A 146 11.31 -14.47 -15.08
N PHE A 147 10.92 -13.99 -13.89
CA PHE A 147 10.28 -12.68 -13.74
C PHE A 147 11.22 -11.57 -14.21
N ASP A 148 10.67 -10.58 -14.91
CA ASP A 148 11.37 -9.35 -15.25
C ASP A 148 10.45 -8.16 -14.95
N GLY A 149 10.87 -7.29 -14.04
CA GLY A 149 10.09 -6.14 -13.60
C GLY A 149 9.83 -5.12 -14.70
N GLY A 150 10.77 -4.95 -15.64
CA GLY A 150 10.62 -4.04 -16.78
C GLY A 150 9.55 -4.52 -17.76
N LYS A 151 9.58 -5.81 -18.11
CA LYS A 151 8.54 -6.48 -18.91
C LYS A 151 7.19 -6.49 -18.21
N PHE A 152 7.16 -6.78 -16.90
CA PHE A 152 5.92 -6.76 -16.14
C PHE A 152 5.30 -5.35 -16.14
N LEU A 153 6.09 -4.31 -15.91
CA LEU A 153 5.59 -2.93 -15.88
C LEU A 153 5.18 -2.45 -17.28
N SER A 154 5.94 -2.75 -18.35
CA SER A 154 5.57 -2.40 -19.73
C SER A 154 4.31 -3.10 -20.24
N THR A 155 3.91 -4.21 -19.62
CA THR A 155 2.73 -5.00 -20.00
C THR A 155 1.59 -4.86 -19.00
N THR A 156 1.70 -5.55 -17.86
CA THR A 156 0.71 -5.58 -16.79
C THR A 156 0.62 -4.22 -16.10
N GLY A 157 1.76 -3.58 -15.79
CA GLY A 157 1.77 -2.24 -15.19
C GLY A 157 0.98 -1.22 -16.02
N ASN A 158 1.19 -1.20 -17.34
CA ASN A 158 0.45 -0.33 -18.26
C ASN A 158 -1.06 -0.62 -18.30
N GLN A 159 -1.46 -1.89 -18.14
CA GLN A 159 -2.88 -2.24 -17.98
C GLN A 159 -3.44 -1.79 -16.63
N LEU A 160 -2.68 -1.90 -15.54
CA LEU A 160 -3.10 -1.43 -14.22
C LEU A 160 -3.26 0.09 -14.21
N ALA A 161 -2.28 0.84 -14.72
CA ALA A 161 -2.33 2.30 -14.81
C ALA A 161 -3.56 2.78 -15.61
N LYS A 162 -3.86 2.15 -16.76
CA LYS A 162 -5.07 2.43 -17.56
C LYS A 162 -6.36 2.33 -16.75
N ASN A 163 -6.53 1.24 -16.01
CA ASN A 163 -7.75 1.02 -15.23
C ASN A 163 -7.80 1.89 -13.96
N LEU A 164 -6.64 2.20 -13.35
CA LEU A 164 -6.57 3.13 -12.21
C LEU A 164 -6.91 4.57 -12.62
N VAL A 165 -6.45 5.05 -13.78
CA VAL A 165 -6.86 6.34 -14.33
C VAL A 165 -8.36 6.34 -14.63
N ALA A 166 -8.89 5.30 -15.28
CA ALA A 166 -10.33 5.17 -15.52
C ALA A 166 -11.17 5.18 -14.23
N ILE A 167 -10.66 4.64 -13.11
CA ILE A 167 -11.30 4.77 -11.79
C ILE A 167 -11.20 6.21 -11.28
N SER A 168 -10.03 6.86 -11.39
CA SER A 168 -9.82 8.24 -10.96
C SER A 168 -10.75 9.24 -11.68
N ASP A 169 -10.99 9.04 -12.97
CA ASP A 169 -11.85 9.90 -13.79
C ASP A 169 -13.36 9.77 -13.44
N LEU A 170 -13.75 8.66 -12.82
CA LEU A 170 -15.13 8.41 -12.35
C LEU A 170 -15.43 8.98 -10.97
N ILE A 171 -14.40 9.33 -10.19
CA ILE A 171 -14.52 9.96 -8.87
C ILE A 171 -14.78 11.46 -9.08
N PRO A 172 -15.91 12.00 -8.57
CA PRO A 172 -16.17 13.44 -8.63
C PRO A 172 -15.04 14.21 -7.94
N GLN A 173 -14.33 15.04 -8.70
CA GLN A 173 -13.44 16.04 -8.12
C GLN A 173 -14.27 17.12 -7.45
N LYS A 174 -13.72 17.78 -6.42
CA LYS A 174 -14.28 19.06 -5.97
C LYS A 174 -14.07 20.08 -7.07
N ASP A 175 -15.06 20.94 -7.29
CA ASP A 175 -14.89 22.08 -8.19
C ASP A 175 -13.61 22.85 -7.81
N GLU A 176 -12.83 23.24 -8.84
CA GLU A 176 -11.50 23.88 -8.77
C GLU A 176 -10.27 22.99 -8.48
N GLU A 177 -10.39 21.72 -8.05
CA GLU A 177 -9.23 20.84 -7.94
C GLU A 177 -8.84 20.18 -9.28
N ALA A 178 -7.62 20.44 -9.75
CA ALA A 178 -7.05 19.75 -10.92
C ALA A 178 -6.98 18.23 -10.68
N SER A 179 -7.36 17.46 -11.70
CA SER A 179 -7.29 15.99 -11.63
C SER A 179 -5.87 15.49 -11.43
N PHE A 180 -5.73 14.24 -10.99
CA PHE A 180 -4.42 13.60 -10.79
C PHE A 180 -3.50 13.73 -12.02
N SER A 181 -4.00 13.41 -13.21
CA SER A 181 -3.23 13.55 -14.47
C SER A 181 -2.85 15.00 -14.78
N GLU A 182 -3.73 15.96 -14.49
CA GLU A 182 -3.43 17.38 -14.69
C GLU A 182 -2.39 17.90 -13.70
N LYS A 183 -2.47 17.50 -12.43
CA LYS A 183 -1.43 17.79 -11.42
C LYS A 183 -0.08 17.28 -11.92
N LEU A 184 0.03 16.03 -12.37
CA LEU A 184 1.27 15.47 -12.93
C LEU A 184 1.82 16.25 -14.14
N LYS A 185 0.96 16.60 -15.11
CA LYS A 185 1.35 17.38 -16.32
C LYS A 185 1.83 18.79 -16.01
N GLN A 186 1.32 19.37 -14.93
CA GLN A 186 1.63 20.74 -14.51
C GLN A 186 2.77 20.79 -13.48
N THR A 187 3.19 19.65 -12.91
CA THR A 187 4.32 19.57 -11.98
C THR A 187 5.60 20.06 -12.65
N LYS A 188 6.24 21.05 -12.02
CA LYS A 188 7.55 21.53 -12.43
C LYS A 188 8.61 20.95 -11.50
N VAL A 189 9.75 20.61 -12.07
CA VAL A 189 10.95 20.23 -11.32
C VAL A 189 12.07 21.13 -11.78
N THR A 190 12.83 21.69 -10.83
CA THR A 190 13.95 22.59 -11.10
C THR A 190 15.14 22.23 -10.21
N VAL A 191 16.36 22.39 -10.72
CA VAL A 191 17.57 22.20 -9.90
C VAL A 191 17.84 23.45 -9.09
N VAL A 192 17.84 23.32 -7.76
CA VAL A 192 18.19 24.41 -6.82
C VAL A 192 19.71 24.48 -6.64
N THR A 193 20.34 23.33 -6.43
CA THR A 193 21.81 23.18 -6.36
C THR A 193 22.24 21.85 -6.97
N SER A 194 23.46 21.78 -7.50
CA SER A 194 24.07 20.54 -7.97
C SER A 194 25.59 20.60 -7.78
N ALA A 195 26.17 19.56 -7.20
CA ALA A 195 27.58 19.47 -6.86
C ALA A 195 28.08 18.02 -6.98
N GLY A 196 28.73 17.71 -8.11
CA GLY A 196 29.22 16.36 -8.38
C GLY A 196 28.07 15.35 -8.50
N ASP A 197 28.05 14.38 -7.60
CA ASP A 197 27.06 13.29 -7.57
C ASP A 197 25.89 13.56 -6.60
N THR A 198 25.72 14.80 -6.12
CA THR A 198 24.55 15.23 -5.34
C THR A 198 23.88 16.47 -5.95
N ALA A 199 22.57 16.60 -5.74
CA ALA A 199 21.79 17.76 -6.13
C ALA A 199 20.59 17.98 -5.19
N THR A 200 20.11 19.20 -5.08
CA THR A 200 18.78 19.51 -4.53
C THR A 200 17.89 19.94 -5.67
N ILE A 201 16.74 19.28 -5.82
CA ILE A 201 15.68 19.69 -6.75
C ILE A 201 14.51 20.30 -5.97
N LYS A 202 13.79 21.22 -6.59
CA LYS A 202 12.52 21.75 -6.11
C LYS A 202 11.40 21.25 -7.01
N ILE A 203 10.39 20.66 -6.40
CA ILE A 203 9.18 20.12 -7.04
C ILE A 203 8.01 21.06 -6.71
N GLU A 204 7.29 21.52 -7.73
CA GLU A 204 6.15 22.43 -7.64
C GLU A 204 4.95 21.80 -8.35
N ALA A 205 3.97 21.28 -7.60
CA ALA A 205 2.75 20.66 -8.13
C ALA A 205 1.50 21.53 -7.82
N PRO A 206 0.46 21.56 -8.68
CA PRO A 206 -0.72 22.39 -8.43
C PRO A 206 -1.49 21.98 -7.17
N GLY A 207 -1.74 22.95 -6.29
CA GLY A 207 -2.43 22.72 -5.02
C GLY A 207 -1.58 22.10 -3.92
N GLU A 208 -0.27 21.98 -4.12
CA GLU A 208 0.68 21.55 -3.09
C GLU A 208 1.73 22.63 -2.80
N GLU A 209 2.17 22.70 -1.54
CA GLU A 209 3.34 23.50 -1.17
C GLU A 209 4.60 22.95 -1.88
N PRO A 210 5.46 23.80 -2.44
CA PRO A 210 6.71 23.38 -3.05
C PRO A 210 7.61 22.61 -2.08
N LYS A 211 8.23 21.52 -2.57
CA LYS A 211 9.11 20.66 -1.76
C LYS A 211 10.50 20.61 -2.37
N GLU A 212 11.52 20.72 -1.54
CA GLU A 212 12.90 20.44 -1.93
C GLU A 212 13.25 18.99 -1.57
N GLU A 213 13.74 18.23 -2.56
CA GLU A 213 14.16 16.84 -2.41
C GLU A 213 15.64 16.74 -2.73
N GLN A 214 16.40 16.00 -1.92
CA GLN A 214 17.80 15.71 -2.20
C GLN A 214 17.91 14.52 -3.13
N MET A 215 18.75 14.64 -4.15
CA MET A 215 19.03 13.63 -5.16
C MET A 215 20.50 13.22 -5.09
N VAL A 216 20.77 11.93 -5.28
CA VAL A 216 22.13 11.37 -5.37
C VAL A 216 22.27 10.53 -6.63
N LYS A 217 23.46 10.51 -7.24
CA LYS A 217 23.73 9.69 -8.41
C LYS A 217 24.18 8.28 -8.00
N VAL A 218 23.41 7.28 -8.41
CA VAL A 218 23.69 5.85 -8.23
C VAL A 218 23.77 5.20 -9.60
N GLU A 219 24.92 4.62 -9.94
CA GLU A 219 25.17 3.95 -11.24
C GLU A 219 24.83 4.82 -12.47
N GLY A 220 25.05 6.14 -12.36
CA GLY A 220 24.74 7.10 -13.42
C GLY A 220 23.33 7.70 -13.39
N LYS A 221 22.41 7.13 -12.59
CA LYS A 221 21.02 7.62 -12.47
C LYS A 221 20.81 8.46 -11.22
N TRP A 222 20.00 9.50 -11.31
CA TRP A 222 19.65 10.35 -10.16
C TRP A 222 18.45 9.76 -9.40
N ILE A 223 18.66 9.46 -8.12
CA ILE A 223 17.69 8.80 -7.24
C ILE A 223 17.45 9.69 -6.01
N PRO A 224 16.23 9.79 -5.45
CA PRO A 224 16.00 10.50 -4.20
C PRO A 224 16.88 9.92 -3.10
N LYS A 225 17.56 10.79 -2.35
CA LYS A 225 18.54 10.39 -1.34
C LYS A 225 17.92 9.45 -0.30
N ASN A 226 16.69 9.72 0.10
CA ASN A 226 15.93 8.86 1.01
C ASN A 226 15.76 7.43 0.47
N LEU A 227 15.50 7.28 -0.84
CA LEU A 227 15.43 5.96 -1.47
C LEU A 227 16.81 5.29 -1.52
N ALA A 228 17.86 6.01 -1.93
CA ALA A 228 19.21 5.47 -2.03
C ALA A 228 19.77 5.01 -0.67
N ASP A 229 19.60 5.82 0.38
CA ASP A 229 20.07 5.53 1.74
C ASP A 229 19.37 4.30 2.34
N ASN A 230 18.07 4.12 2.06
CA ASN A 230 17.25 3.05 2.64
C ASN A 230 17.14 1.79 1.77
N TRP A 231 17.59 1.82 0.51
CA TRP A 231 17.42 0.70 -0.43
C TRP A 231 17.97 -0.62 0.13
N GLN A 232 19.25 -0.61 0.54
CA GLN A 232 19.93 -1.82 1.01
C GLN A 232 19.23 -2.43 2.23
N SER A 233 18.84 -1.62 3.23
CA SER A 233 18.13 -2.11 4.42
C SER A 233 16.80 -2.75 4.02
N LYS A 234 16.01 -2.09 3.16
CA LYS A 234 14.73 -2.64 2.69
C LYS A 234 14.93 -3.96 1.92
N MET A 235 15.94 -4.07 1.07
CA MET A 235 16.22 -5.33 0.36
C MET A 235 16.70 -6.44 1.31
N ASP A 236 17.49 -6.11 2.33
CA ASP A 236 17.94 -7.08 3.34
C ASP A 236 16.80 -7.55 4.25
N ASP A 237 15.87 -6.68 4.62
CA ASP A 237 14.68 -7.06 5.38
C ASP A 237 13.76 -7.97 4.56
N VAL A 238 13.61 -7.72 3.26
CA VAL A 238 12.93 -8.63 2.34
C VAL A 238 13.66 -9.98 2.25
N ARG A 239 14.99 -10.00 2.13
CA ARG A 239 15.79 -11.24 2.13
C ARG A 239 15.65 -12.02 3.44
N LYS A 240 15.57 -11.35 4.60
CA LYS A 240 15.25 -12.00 5.89
C LYS A 240 13.86 -12.66 5.86
N GLN A 241 12.83 -11.96 5.37
CA GLN A 241 11.49 -12.53 5.22
C GLN A 241 11.44 -13.71 4.24
N LEU A 242 12.24 -13.68 3.17
CA LEU A 242 12.41 -14.83 2.26
C LEU A 242 13.17 -16.00 2.90
N ALA A 243 14.16 -15.73 3.76
CA ALA A 243 14.87 -16.76 4.52
C ALA A 243 13.94 -17.47 5.51
N GLU A 244 12.95 -16.76 6.05
CA GLU A 244 11.90 -17.33 6.89
C GLU A 244 10.96 -18.31 6.18
N LEU A 245 10.91 -18.33 4.84
CA LEU A 245 10.15 -19.31 4.07
C LEU A 245 10.90 -20.65 4.01
N THR A 246 10.98 -21.34 5.14
CA THR A 246 11.57 -22.68 5.23
C THR A 246 10.68 -23.73 4.56
N PRO A 247 11.24 -24.84 4.04
CA PRO A 247 10.45 -25.91 3.42
C PRO A 247 9.34 -26.46 4.33
N GLU A 248 9.61 -26.54 5.63
CA GLU A 248 8.66 -26.95 6.67
C GLU A 248 7.46 -25.99 6.76
N LYS A 249 7.72 -24.68 6.85
CA LYS A 249 6.68 -23.64 6.88
C LYS A 249 5.87 -23.63 5.58
N VAL A 250 6.53 -23.77 4.42
CA VAL A 250 5.86 -23.83 3.10
C VAL A 250 4.99 -25.08 2.99
N THR A 251 5.44 -26.24 3.47
CA THR A 251 4.66 -27.48 3.48
C THR A 251 3.43 -27.39 4.40
N ALA A 252 3.60 -26.90 5.63
CA ALA A 252 2.48 -26.67 6.55
C ALA A 252 1.47 -25.65 6.00
N GLN A 253 1.95 -24.63 5.30
CA GLN A 253 1.10 -23.64 4.65
C GLN A 253 0.40 -24.18 3.40
N LYS A 254 1.03 -25.09 2.65
CA LYS A 254 0.45 -25.76 1.48
C LYS A 254 -0.85 -26.46 1.83
N GLU A 255 -0.85 -27.33 2.84
CA GLU A 255 -2.04 -28.10 3.23
C GLU A 255 -3.23 -27.18 3.58
N GLN A 256 -2.99 -26.17 4.41
CA GLN A 256 -4.02 -25.17 4.77
C GLN A 256 -4.51 -24.40 3.53
N THR A 257 -3.60 -24.03 2.63
CA THR A 257 -3.93 -23.21 1.46
C THR A 257 -4.72 -24.03 0.43
N LEU A 258 -4.31 -25.25 0.12
CA LEU A 258 -5.05 -26.15 -0.78
C LEU A 258 -6.44 -26.51 -0.23
N ALA A 259 -6.58 -26.72 1.08
CA ALA A 259 -7.89 -26.91 1.71
C ALA A 259 -8.80 -25.68 1.55
N GLY A 260 -8.26 -24.47 1.76
CA GLY A 260 -8.98 -23.22 1.54
C GLY A 260 -9.35 -22.98 0.07
N LEU A 261 -8.40 -23.21 -0.85
CA LEU A 261 -8.62 -23.11 -2.29
C LEU A 261 -9.69 -24.10 -2.76
N LYS A 262 -9.74 -25.32 -2.22
CA LYS A 262 -10.81 -26.29 -2.50
C LYS A 262 -12.18 -25.74 -2.12
N GLN A 263 -12.35 -25.23 -0.89
CA GLN A 263 -13.62 -24.65 -0.43
C GLN A 263 -14.06 -23.44 -1.28
N VAL A 264 -13.11 -22.58 -1.65
CA VAL A 264 -13.37 -21.45 -2.56
C VAL A 264 -13.77 -21.97 -3.95
N ASN A 265 -13.03 -22.92 -4.52
CA ASN A 265 -13.28 -23.50 -5.84
C ASN A 265 -14.61 -24.25 -5.94
N GLU A 266 -15.09 -24.88 -4.85
CA GLU A 266 -16.44 -25.45 -4.75
C GLU A 266 -17.53 -24.36 -4.74
N THR A 267 -17.25 -23.20 -4.16
CA THR A 267 -18.17 -22.05 -4.14
C THR A 267 -18.20 -21.35 -5.51
N LEU A 268 -17.03 -21.14 -6.13
CA LEU A 268 -16.91 -20.62 -7.50
C LEU A 268 -17.60 -21.56 -8.50
N ALA A 269 -17.49 -22.89 -8.33
CA ALA A 269 -18.18 -23.85 -9.20
C ALA A 269 -19.71 -23.69 -9.17
N LYS A 270 -20.31 -23.42 -7.99
CA LYS A 270 -21.75 -23.15 -7.87
C LYS A 270 -22.16 -21.85 -8.57
N LEU A 271 -21.35 -20.80 -8.44
CA LEU A 271 -21.56 -19.51 -9.11
C LEU A 271 -21.41 -19.62 -10.65
N GLU A 272 -20.47 -20.44 -11.13
CA GLU A 272 -20.30 -20.76 -12.55
C GLU A 272 -21.50 -21.55 -13.09
N SER A 273 -21.90 -22.62 -12.39
CA SER A 273 -22.98 -23.52 -12.81
C SER A 273 -24.37 -22.92 -12.73
N ALA A 274 -24.55 -21.82 -11.98
CA ALA A 274 -25.84 -21.19 -11.76
C ALA A 274 -26.52 -20.80 -13.09
N LYS A 275 -27.70 -21.37 -13.33
CA LYS A 275 -28.51 -21.23 -14.56
C LYS A 275 -29.50 -20.08 -14.49
N SER A 276 -29.74 -19.53 -13.31
CA SER A 276 -30.59 -18.37 -13.08
C SER A 276 -29.91 -17.34 -12.17
N GLU A 277 -30.42 -16.11 -12.26
CA GLU A 277 -30.05 -15.01 -11.37
C GLU A 277 -30.33 -15.34 -9.90
N GLU A 278 -31.43 -16.06 -9.62
CA GLU A 278 -31.81 -16.50 -8.27
C GLU A 278 -30.82 -17.54 -7.70
N GLU A 279 -30.46 -18.58 -8.47
CA GLU A 279 -29.50 -19.61 -8.05
C GLU A 279 -28.12 -18.98 -7.76
N PHE A 280 -27.70 -18.04 -8.61
CA PHE A 280 -26.48 -17.27 -8.44
C PHE A 280 -26.52 -16.40 -7.18
N ASN A 281 -27.58 -15.62 -7.00
CA ASN A 281 -27.71 -14.70 -5.87
C ASN A 281 -27.93 -15.41 -4.53
N ASN A 282 -28.54 -16.59 -4.51
CA ASN A 282 -28.60 -17.44 -3.32
C ASN A 282 -27.20 -17.92 -2.87
N THR A 283 -26.28 -18.11 -3.82
CA THR A 283 -24.88 -18.46 -3.52
C THR A 283 -24.03 -17.22 -3.18
N LEU A 284 -24.26 -16.09 -3.86
CA LEU A 284 -23.49 -14.86 -3.65
C LEU A 284 -23.85 -14.11 -2.37
N SER A 285 -25.15 -14.01 -2.02
CA SER A 285 -25.61 -13.14 -0.93
C SER A 285 -24.95 -13.43 0.43
N PRO A 286 -24.75 -14.70 0.86
CA PRO A 286 -24.00 -15.00 2.08
C PRO A 286 -22.53 -14.53 2.08
N ILE A 287 -21.91 -14.39 0.89
CA ILE A 287 -20.51 -13.95 0.73
C ILE A 287 -20.39 -12.43 0.91
N ILE A 288 -21.36 -11.67 0.37
CA ILE A 288 -21.37 -10.21 0.42
C ILE A 288 -22.05 -9.63 1.66
N ALA A 289 -22.90 -10.40 2.36
CA ALA A 289 -23.63 -9.93 3.54
C ALA A 289 -22.74 -9.30 4.64
N PRO A 290 -21.54 -9.84 4.97
CA PRO A 290 -20.64 -9.17 5.91
C PRO A 290 -20.17 -7.79 5.39
N VAL A 291 -19.81 -7.70 4.10
CA VAL A 291 -19.35 -6.44 3.50
C VAL A 291 -20.47 -5.40 3.50
N ALA A 292 -21.69 -5.79 3.13
CA ALA A 292 -22.86 -4.91 3.16
C ALA A 292 -23.19 -4.41 4.58
N MET A 293 -23.00 -5.24 5.60
CA MET A 293 -23.17 -4.86 7.01
C MET A 293 -22.13 -3.85 7.48
N PHE A 294 -20.88 -3.95 7.03
CA PHE A 294 -19.80 -3.02 7.40
C PHE A 294 -19.71 -1.76 6.51
N ALA A 295 -20.31 -1.76 5.31
CA ALA A 295 -20.21 -0.64 4.37
C ALA A 295 -20.64 0.73 4.95
N PRO A 296 -21.73 0.87 5.74
CA PRO A 296 -22.09 2.15 6.36
C PRO A 296 -21.05 2.66 7.37
N MET A 297 -20.40 1.75 8.12
CA MET A 297 -19.32 2.09 9.06
C MET A 297 -18.08 2.59 8.30
N LEU A 298 -17.69 1.90 7.21
CA LEU A 298 -16.58 2.32 6.36
C LEU A 298 -16.85 3.67 5.70
N MET A 299 -18.07 3.92 5.19
CA MET A 299 -18.45 5.20 4.60
C MET A 299 -18.48 6.34 5.63
N MET A 300 -18.86 6.07 6.88
CA MET A 300 -18.77 7.07 7.96
C MET A 300 -17.32 7.42 8.30
N GLN A 301 -16.40 6.44 8.23
CA GLN A 301 -14.97 6.66 8.44
C GLN A 301 -14.30 7.41 7.27
N LEU A 302 -14.72 7.15 6.02
CA LEU A 302 -14.23 7.83 4.81
C LEU A 302 -14.89 9.20 4.55
N GLY A 303 -16.07 9.43 5.12
CA GLY A 303 -16.85 10.68 4.99
C GLY A 303 -16.50 11.74 6.04
N GLN A 304 -15.69 11.42 7.04
CA GLN A 304 -14.94 12.44 7.77
C GLN A 304 -13.85 12.99 6.85
N PRO A 305 -13.50 14.30 6.91
CA PRO A 305 -12.26 14.75 6.32
C PRO A 305 -11.12 13.91 6.90
N MET A 306 -10.21 13.45 6.05
CA MET A 306 -9.03 12.67 6.41
C MET A 306 -8.05 13.54 7.23
N MET A 307 -8.41 13.78 8.48
CA MET A 307 -7.62 14.49 9.50
C MET A 307 -6.49 13.55 9.92
N GLY A 308 -5.42 13.59 9.11
CA GLY A 308 -4.49 12.48 8.98
C GLY A 308 -4.77 11.76 7.67
N GLY A 309 -3.89 11.95 6.68
CA GLY A 309 -3.83 11.07 5.52
C GLY A 309 -3.55 9.63 5.97
N PRO A 310 -3.67 8.63 5.08
CA PRO A 310 -3.34 7.27 5.46
C PRO A 310 -1.91 7.22 5.97
N ALA A 311 -1.74 6.91 7.26
CA ALA A 311 -0.46 6.49 7.77
C ALA A 311 0.02 5.37 6.84
N SER A 312 1.18 5.55 6.22
CA SER A 312 1.79 4.50 5.40
C SER A 312 1.75 3.21 6.22
N PRO A 313 1.24 2.09 5.69
CA PRO A 313 1.20 0.86 6.46
C PRO A 313 2.64 0.45 6.76
N THR A 314 3.09 0.77 7.98
CA THR A 314 4.36 0.31 8.51
C THR A 314 4.30 -1.21 8.51
N LEU A 315 5.24 -1.83 7.81
CA LEU A 315 5.34 -3.29 7.70
C LEU A 315 5.94 -3.89 8.99
N GLY A 316 5.39 -3.52 10.13
CA GLY A 316 5.48 -4.27 11.38
C GLY A 316 4.37 -5.33 11.43
N GLU A 317 4.57 -6.42 12.17
CA GLU A 317 3.54 -7.45 12.29
C GLU A 317 2.28 -6.89 12.97
N ASN A 318 1.16 -6.87 12.23
CA ASN A 318 -0.17 -6.64 12.80
C ASN A 318 -0.64 -7.85 13.63
N LYS A 319 0.05 -8.05 14.76
CA LYS A 319 -0.45 -8.79 15.92
C LYS A 319 -1.60 -7.97 16.52
N PRO A 320 -2.74 -8.56 16.91
CA PRO A 320 -3.73 -7.84 17.69
C PRO A 320 -3.07 -7.32 18.97
N ALA A 321 -3.07 -6.00 19.19
CA ALA A 321 -2.47 -5.41 20.39
C ALA A 321 -3.11 -6.02 21.65
N ASP A 322 -2.30 -6.54 22.56
CA ASP A 322 -2.80 -7.04 23.83
C ASP A 322 -3.36 -5.84 24.63
N PRO A 323 -4.64 -5.84 25.05
CA PRO A 323 -5.20 -4.75 25.85
C PRO A 323 -4.41 -4.47 27.14
N ASN A 324 -3.65 -5.44 27.65
CA ASN A 324 -2.79 -5.31 28.83
C ASN A 324 -1.41 -4.71 28.51
N GLU A 325 -1.07 -4.49 27.24
CA GLU A 325 0.19 -3.86 26.79
C GLU A 325 -0.03 -2.47 26.15
N ILE A 326 -1.27 -2.03 25.97
CA ILE A 326 -1.58 -0.67 25.50
C ILE A 326 -1.35 0.35 26.64
N VAL A 327 -0.60 1.42 26.39
CA VAL A 327 -0.56 2.63 27.22
C VAL A 327 -1.26 3.78 26.51
N THR A 328 -1.98 4.61 27.27
CA THR A 328 -2.64 5.82 26.76
C THR A 328 -1.95 7.07 27.32
N ILE A 329 -1.25 7.82 26.47
CA ILE A 329 -0.79 9.17 26.81
C ILE A 329 -1.93 10.15 26.56
N VAL A 330 -2.18 11.04 27.51
CA VAL A 330 -3.21 12.08 27.46
C VAL A 330 -2.52 13.43 27.58
N ILE A 331 -2.77 14.32 26.64
CA ILE A 331 -2.28 15.70 26.63
C ILE A 331 -3.51 16.59 26.61
N GLU A 332 -3.70 17.38 27.68
CA GLU A 332 -4.91 18.20 27.92
C GLU A 332 -4.94 19.50 27.06
N GLN A 333 -4.46 19.40 25.82
CA GLN A 333 -4.60 20.40 24.77
C GLN A 333 -4.74 19.74 23.40
N LYS A 334 -5.39 20.45 22.47
CA LYS A 334 -5.61 19.99 21.10
C LYS A 334 -4.39 20.32 20.23
N LEU A 335 -3.73 19.29 19.71
CA LEU A 335 -2.55 19.41 18.86
C LEU A 335 -2.93 19.26 17.39
N THR A 336 -2.40 20.13 16.54
CA THR A 336 -2.39 19.95 15.08
C THR A 336 -1.44 18.82 14.69
N SER A 337 -1.56 18.26 13.48
CA SER A 337 -0.70 17.16 13.03
C SER A 337 0.80 17.50 13.13
N THR A 338 1.17 18.73 12.72
CA THR A 338 2.55 19.24 12.80
C THR A 338 3.11 19.33 14.22
N GLU A 339 2.24 19.50 15.22
CA GLU A 339 2.63 19.48 16.65
C GLU A 339 2.66 18.05 17.22
N GLN A 340 1.97 17.09 16.60
CA GLN A 340 1.99 15.68 16.99
C GLN A 340 3.23 14.95 16.46
N ASP A 341 3.71 15.27 15.26
CA ASP A 341 4.88 14.64 14.63
C ASP A 341 6.13 14.56 15.55
N PRO A 342 6.64 15.66 16.15
CA PRO A 342 7.81 15.60 17.04
C PRO A 342 7.53 14.86 18.37
N ILE A 343 6.28 14.75 18.79
CA ILE A 343 5.88 13.97 19.97
C ILE A 343 5.90 12.47 19.62
N ILE A 344 5.41 12.09 18.44
CA ILE A 344 5.43 10.71 17.93
C ILE A 344 6.88 10.21 17.80
N GLU A 345 7.79 11.02 17.23
CA GLU A 345 9.22 10.69 17.17
C GLU A 345 9.81 10.43 18.56
N GLN A 346 9.52 11.30 19.54
CA GLN A 346 10.03 11.11 20.90
C GLN A 346 9.37 9.95 21.64
N ILE A 347 8.12 9.60 21.33
CA ILE A 347 7.49 8.37 21.82
C ILE A 347 8.25 7.15 21.29
N LEU A 348 8.52 7.09 19.98
CA LEU A 348 9.28 5.98 19.36
C LEU A 348 10.66 5.80 20.00
N LEU A 349 11.36 6.89 20.29
CA LEU A 349 12.65 6.90 21.02
C LEU A 349 12.54 6.53 22.51
N SER A 350 11.33 6.41 23.06
CA SER A 350 11.08 6.14 24.49
C SER A 350 10.62 4.70 24.78
N VAL A 351 10.25 3.91 23.76
CA VAL A 351 9.88 2.49 23.92
C VAL A 351 11.11 1.58 23.76
N ASP A 352 11.13 0.44 24.45
CA ASP A 352 12.26 -0.49 24.46
C ASP A 352 12.41 -1.36 23.19
N ASP A 353 11.37 -1.44 22.35
CA ASP A 353 11.35 -2.20 21.09
C ASP A 353 10.66 -1.35 20.01
N SER A 354 11.40 -0.37 19.47
CA SER A 354 10.90 0.62 18.49
C SER A 354 10.30 0.01 17.23
N ASP A 355 10.69 -1.22 16.90
CA ASP A 355 10.47 -1.84 15.60
C ASP A 355 9.09 -2.52 15.51
N GLN A 356 8.38 -2.62 16.65
CA GLN A 356 7.03 -3.21 16.76
C GLN A 356 5.99 -2.23 17.34
N VAL A 357 6.34 -0.95 17.49
CA VAL A 357 5.47 0.04 18.16
C VAL A 357 4.41 0.60 17.22
N ASN A 358 3.16 0.41 17.61
CA ASN A 358 1.99 1.05 17.02
C ASN A 358 1.57 2.26 17.87
N ILE A 359 1.46 3.43 17.23
CA ILE A 359 1.01 4.68 17.85
C ILE A 359 -0.24 5.16 17.10
N VAL A 360 -1.36 5.28 17.81
CA VAL A 360 -2.61 5.80 17.26
C VAL A 360 -2.97 7.10 17.97
N PRO A 361 -2.76 8.27 17.33
CA PRO A 361 -3.29 9.53 17.84
C PRO A 361 -4.81 9.59 17.68
N MET A 362 -5.49 10.19 18.66
CA MET A 362 -6.93 10.39 18.72
C MET A 362 -7.19 11.77 19.34
N ALA A 363 -8.10 12.56 18.75
CA ALA A 363 -8.53 13.83 19.32
C ALA A 363 -9.91 13.66 19.97
N GLU A 364 -10.01 13.90 21.27
CA GLU A 364 -11.28 13.93 22.01
C GLU A 364 -11.52 15.35 22.53
N GLY A 365 -12.26 16.15 21.75
CA GLY A 365 -12.54 17.55 22.05
C GLY A 365 -11.27 18.42 22.05
N GLU A 366 -10.93 18.97 23.21
CA GLU A 366 -9.72 19.77 23.44
C GLU A 366 -8.53 18.95 23.95
N THR A 367 -8.61 17.61 23.91
CA THR A 367 -7.57 16.70 24.41
C THR A 367 -6.99 15.86 23.27
N THR A 368 -5.66 15.73 23.23
CA THR A 368 -4.95 14.82 22.32
C THR A 368 -4.52 13.57 23.06
N ILE A 369 -4.81 12.40 22.50
CA ILE A 369 -4.61 11.10 23.12
C ILE A 369 -3.76 10.23 22.20
N PHE A 370 -2.67 9.64 22.70
CA PHE A 370 -1.87 8.66 21.95
C PHE A 370 -2.03 7.28 22.59
N LYS A 371 -2.51 6.29 21.82
CA LYS A 371 -2.49 4.89 22.23
C LYS A 371 -1.23 4.23 21.68
N ILE A 372 -0.43 3.64 22.56
CA ILE A 372 0.91 3.13 22.28
C ILE A 372 0.95 1.65 22.69
N SER A 373 1.44 0.78 21.82
CA SER A 373 1.58 -0.65 22.09
C SER A 373 2.76 -1.22 21.30
N PRO A 374 3.55 -2.18 21.83
CA PRO A 374 3.49 -2.70 23.20
C PRO A 374 4.27 -1.82 24.20
N VAL A 375 3.78 -1.70 25.43
CA VAL A 375 4.50 -1.08 26.55
C VAL A 375 4.33 -1.96 27.79
N ALA A 376 5.35 -2.72 28.18
CA ALA A 376 5.22 -3.62 29.33
C ALA A 376 5.06 -2.85 30.66
N ASP A 377 5.98 -1.92 30.95
CA ASP A 377 6.03 -1.15 32.20
C ASP A 377 5.70 0.34 31.97
N VAL A 378 4.55 0.75 32.49
CA VAL A 378 4.03 2.12 32.37
C VAL A 378 4.87 3.14 33.16
N GLU A 379 5.45 2.74 34.30
CA GLU A 379 6.24 3.63 35.16
C GLU A 379 7.67 3.79 34.64
N ALA A 380 8.26 2.74 34.07
CA ALA A 380 9.53 2.83 33.38
C ALA A 380 9.41 3.64 32.09
N PHE A 381 8.34 3.45 31.32
CA PHE A 381 8.06 4.23 30.11
C PHE A 381 7.80 5.71 30.43
N ALA A 382 7.01 6.02 31.46
CA ALA A 382 6.77 7.41 31.88
C ALA A 382 8.07 8.18 32.19
N LYS A 383 9.10 7.51 32.73
CA LYS A 383 10.42 8.12 33.03
C LYS A 383 11.28 8.40 31.78
N LYS A 384 10.92 7.84 30.62
CA LYS A 384 11.64 8.02 29.35
C LYS A 384 11.10 9.14 28.48
N ILE A 385 9.86 9.59 28.74
CA ILE A 385 9.21 10.72 28.07
C ILE A 385 10.07 11.99 28.19
N LYS A 386 10.32 12.65 27.05
CA LYS A 386 11.17 13.86 26.92
C LYS A 386 10.47 15.06 26.26
N PHE A 387 9.28 14.88 25.72
CA PHE A 387 8.51 15.94 25.04
C PHE A 387 7.66 16.77 26.02
N GLY A 388 7.74 16.47 27.31
CA GLY A 388 6.96 17.11 28.35
C GLY A 388 7.12 16.36 29.67
N LYS A 389 6.47 16.90 30.71
CA LYS A 389 6.51 16.35 32.05
C LYS A 389 5.30 15.43 32.31
N PRO A 390 5.51 14.17 32.72
CA PRO A 390 4.44 13.31 33.22
C PRO A 390 3.82 13.91 34.49
N ALA A 391 2.66 14.55 34.35
CA ALA A 391 1.91 15.16 35.45
C ALA A 391 1.18 14.11 36.30
N LYS A 392 0.77 13.00 35.67
CA LYS A 392 0.07 11.90 36.34
C LYS A 392 0.37 10.57 35.65
N VAL A 393 0.75 9.56 36.43
CA VAL A 393 0.94 8.18 35.95
C VAL A 393 -0.05 7.28 36.69
N ASP A 394 -0.96 6.65 35.96
CA ASP A 394 -1.89 5.64 36.48
C ASP A 394 -1.55 4.28 35.85
N ALA A 395 -0.64 3.54 36.50
CA ALA A 395 -0.21 2.22 36.04
C ALA A 395 -1.36 1.19 36.00
N LYS A 396 -2.42 1.37 36.79
CA LYS A 396 -3.58 0.45 36.81
C LYS A 396 -4.52 0.67 35.64
N LYS A 397 -4.73 1.93 35.23
CA LYS A 397 -5.46 2.28 34.00
C LYS A 397 -4.56 2.34 32.76
N ARG A 398 -3.25 2.11 32.94
CA ARG A 398 -2.21 2.18 31.91
C ARG A 398 -2.26 3.52 31.16
N SER A 399 -2.34 4.60 31.91
CA SER A 399 -2.51 5.95 31.39
C SER A 399 -1.49 6.93 31.97
N ILE A 400 -1.02 7.86 31.15
CA ILE A 400 -0.07 8.91 31.53
C ILE A 400 -0.60 10.25 31.04
N THR A 401 -0.88 11.18 31.95
CA THR A 401 -1.14 12.59 31.58
C THR A 401 0.20 13.31 31.48
N VAL A 402 0.46 13.98 30.35
CA VAL A 402 1.68 14.75 30.10
C VAL A 402 1.34 16.23 29.90
N GLU A 403 1.98 17.10 30.67
CA GLU A 403 2.04 18.53 30.41
C GLU A 403 3.20 18.78 29.44
N LEU A 404 2.97 19.39 28.28
CA LEU A 404 4.07 19.71 27.36
C LEU A 404 5.00 20.76 27.96
N ASP A 405 6.30 20.63 27.67
CA ASP A 405 7.26 21.71 27.88
C ASP A 405 6.96 22.84 26.88
N LYS A 406 7.18 24.10 27.31
CA LYS A 406 6.86 25.32 26.56
C LYS A 406 7.99 25.81 25.67
#